data_AF-A0A401QRD2-F1
#
_entry.id   AF-A0A401QRD2-F1
#
_cell.length_a   1.000
_cell.length_b   1.000
_cell.length_c   1.000
_cell.angle_alpha   90.00
_cell.angle_beta   90.00
_cell.angle_gamma   90.00
#
_symmetry.space_group_name_H-M   'P 1'
#
loop_
_entity.id
_entity.type
_entity.pdbx_description
1 polymer ?
#
loop_
_entity_poly.entity_id
_entity_poly.type
_entity_poly.pdbx_seq_one_letter_code
_entity_poly.pdbx_strand_id
1 'polypeptide(L)'
;MPAPLAVPVASLPEAASDLGPLVRKRVSDEVLITDWRTVSGTTHHVTAHWPQHHSFYTPRSGRYSSLLLVETVRQALALLSNAAYEVPLEYRLGWTTARAPSLRPCWTPHRTVTGRRSN
;
A
#
# COMPACT_ATOMS: atom_id res chain seq x y z
N MET A 1 -15.56 20.82 -25.86
CA MET A 1 -15.24 20.00 -24.67
C MET A 1 -14.60 18.72 -25.16
N PRO A 2 -13.31 18.45 -24.95
CA PRO A 2 -12.77 17.15 -25.30
C PRO A 2 -13.41 16.08 -24.38
N ALA A 3 -13.66 14.90 -24.93
CA ALA A 3 -14.19 13.76 -24.19
C ALA A 3 -13.25 13.39 -23.04
N PRO A 4 -13.77 12.92 -21.89
CA PRO A 4 -12.91 12.40 -20.83
C PRO A 4 -12.13 11.21 -21.42
N LEU A 5 -10.79 11.27 -21.36
CA LEU A 5 -9.96 10.14 -21.69
C LEU A 5 -10.42 8.98 -20.81
N ALA A 6 -10.98 7.94 -21.43
CA ALA A 6 -11.31 6.72 -20.75
C ALA A 6 -9.99 6.12 -20.25
N VAL A 7 -9.66 6.38 -18.98
CA VAL A 7 -8.51 5.76 -18.34
C VAL A 7 -8.78 4.25 -18.39
N PRO A 8 -7.94 3.45 -19.05
CA PRO A 8 -8.14 2.01 -19.05
C PRO A 8 -8.18 1.56 -17.59
N VAL A 9 -9.17 0.72 -17.25
CA VAL A 9 -9.10 -0.09 -16.03
C VAL A 9 -7.88 -0.98 -16.23
N ALA A 10 -6.74 -0.52 -15.72
CA ALA A 10 -5.53 -1.31 -15.64
C ALA A 10 -5.89 -2.52 -14.77
N SER A 11 -6.09 -3.64 -15.45
CA SER A 11 -6.25 -4.93 -14.80
C SER A 11 -4.88 -5.37 -14.30
N LEU A 12 -4.84 -5.94 -13.10
CA LEU A 12 -3.62 -6.33 -12.39
C LEU A 12 -2.69 -7.22 -13.24
N PRO A 13 -1.35 -7.07 -13.15
CA PRO A 13 -0.46 -8.20 -13.39
C PRO A 13 -0.78 -9.29 -12.36
N GLU A 14 -0.91 -10.53 -12.85
CA GLU A 14 -1.59 -11.67 -12.22
C GLU A 14 -0.98 -12.18 -10.89
N ALA A 15 0.16 -11.62 -10.45
CA ALA A 15 0.80 -12.01 -9.20
C ALA A 15 1.39 -10.81 -8.44
N ALA A 16 1.11 -10.75 -7.14
CA ALA A 16 1.74 -9.83 -6.18
C ALA A 16 3.29 -9.87 -6.19
N SER A 17 3.89 -10.91 -6.79
CA SER A 17 5.33 -11.08 -6.93
C SER A 17 5.99 -10.12 -7.94
N ASP A 18 5.23 -9.50 -8.84
CA ASP A 18 5.75 -8.55 -9.85
C ASP A 18 5.61 -7.07 -9.43
N LEU A 19 5.13 -6.80 -8.21
CA LEU A 19 4.97 -5.42 -7.72
C LEU A 19 6.28 -4.76 -7.33
N GLY A 20 7.34 -5.53 -7.06
CA GLY A 20 8.65 -5.04 -6.61
C GLY A 20 9.20 -3.91 -7.49
N PRO A 21 9.39 -4.13 -8.81
CA PRO A 21 9.82 -3.08 -9.73
C PRO A 21 8.91 -1.85 -9.73
N LEU A 22 7.60 -2.03 -9.66
CA LEU A 22 6.61 -0.94 -9.67
C LEU A 22 6.70 -0.07 -8.41
N VAL A 23 6.95 -0.67 -7.24
CA VAL A 23 7.14 0.06 -5.96
C VAL A 23 8.58 0.53 -5.74
N ARG A 24 9.45 0.31 -6.75
CA ARG A 24 10.89 0.63 -6.73
C ARG A 24 11.66 -0.11 -5.62
N LYS A 25 11.33 -1.38 -5.41
CA LYS A 25 12.05 -2.30 -4.52
C LYS A 25 12.70 -3.42 -5.32
N ARG A 26 13.87 -3.86 -4.85
CA ARG A 26 14.62 -4.98 -5.42
C ARG A 26 14.52 -6.26 -4.58
N VAL A 27 14.14 -6.11 -3.32
CA VAL A 27 13.98 -7.20 -2.36
C VAL A 27 12.50 -7.30 -2.00
N SER A 28 11.92 -8.49 -2.15
CA SER A 28 10.48 -8.71 -1.95
C SER A 28 10.03 -8.42 -0.52
N ASP A 29 10.86 -8.71 0.48
CA ASP A 29 10.57 -8.44 1.90
C ASP A 29 10.45 -6.94 2.23
N GLU A 30 10.91 -6.06 1.35
CA GLU A 30 10.76 -4.61 1.49
C GLU A 30 9.48 -4.07 0.84
N VAL A 31 8.73 -4.91 0.11
CA VAL A 31 7.47 -4.54 -0.54
C VAL A 31 6.34 -4.62 0.48
N LEU A 32 5.72 -3.48 0.78
CA LEU A 32 4.57 -3.41 1.68
C LEU A 32 3.26 -3.60 0.92
N ILE A 33 3.21 -3.17 -0.34
CA ILE A 33 1.99 -3.21 -1.16
C ILE A 33 1.74 -4.62 -1.66
N THR A 34 0.57 -5.15 -1.37
CA THR A 34 0.19 -6.52 -1.77
C THR A 34 -0.84 -6.53 -2.90
N ASP A 35 -1.60 -5.46 -3.06
CA ASP A 35 -2.65 -5.36 -4.07
C ASP A 35 -2.98 -3.89 -4.39
N TRP A 36 -3.54 -3.64 -5.57
CA TRP A 36 -4.11 -2.35 -5.93
C TRP A 36 -5.19 -2.49 -7.00
N ARG A 37 -6.12 -1.54 -7.04
CA ARG A 37 -7.16 -1.50 -8.07
C ARG A 37 -7.69 -0.09 -8.30
N THR A 38 -8.16 0.17 -9.51
CA THR A 38 -8.88 1.40 -9.86
C THR A 38 -10.35 1.27 -9.45
N VAL A 39 -10.84 2.27 -8.72
CA VAL A 39 -12.26 2.38 -8.31
C VAL A 39 -13.01 3.36 -9.19
N SER A 40 -12.34 4.44 -9.62
CA SER A 40 -12.84 5.40 -10.61
C SER A 40 -11.66 6.05 -11.33
N GLY A 41 -11.90 6.87 -12.34
CA GLY A 41 -10.84 7.42 -13.22
C GLY A 41 -9.66 8.11 -12.52
N THR A 42 -9.83 8.60 -11.28
CA THR A 42 -8.76 9.19 -10.47
C THR A 42 -8.65 8.61 -9.07
N THR A 43 -9.46 7.59 -8.74
CA THR A 43 -9.51 7.00 -7.41
C THR A 43 -9.03 5.56 -7.47
N HIS A 44 -8.02 5.24 -6.68
CA HIS A 44 -7.45 3.90 -6.59
C HIS A 44 -7.42 3.43 -5.14
N HIS A 45 -7.65 2.14 -4.94
CA HIS A 45 -7.42 1.48 -3.66
C HIS A 45 -6.08 0.77 -3.73
N VAL A 46 -5.28 0.89 -2.66
CA VAL A 46 -3.99 0.22 -2.51
C VAL A 46 -4.00 -0.51 -1.17
N THR A 47 -3.71 -1.80 -1.19
CA THR A 47 -3.66 -2.65 0.00
C THR A 47 -2.21 -2.87 0.39
N ALA A 48 -1.90 -2.73 1.68
CA ALA A 48 -0.58 -2.97 2.22
C ALA A 48 -0.62 -3.96 3.38
N HIS A 49 0.41 -4.80 3.48
CA HIS A 49 0.65 -5.67 4.61
C HIS A 49 1.82 -5.13 5.43
N TRP A 50 1.59 -4.90 6.72
CA TRP A 50 2.58 -4.33 7.62
C TRP A 50 3.16 -5.45 8.50
N PRO A 51 4.47 -5.74 8.40
CA PRO A 51 5.08 -6.79 9.21
C PRO A 51 5.02 -6.43 10.70
N GLN A 52 4.65 -7.40 11.53
CA GLN A 52 4.53 -7.23 12.98
C GLN A 52 5.91 -7.07 13.66
N HIS A 53 6.94 -7.68 13.06
CA HIS A 53 8.32 -7.65 13.52
C HIS A 53 9.25 -7.30 12.35
N HIS A 54 9.76 -6.07 12.32
CA HIS A 54 10.78 -5.67 11.35
C HIS A 54 11.71 -4.65 11.99
N SER A 55 13.02 -4.92 12.03
CA SER A 55 14.01 -4.12 12.79
C SER A 55 13.93 -2.60 12.55
N PHE A 56 13.46 -2.17 11.38
CA PHE A 56 13.29 -0.75 11.02
C PHE A 56 11.93 -0.13 11.39
N TYR A 57 10.89 -0.94 11.57
CA TYR A 57 9.51 -0.49 11.73
C TYR A 57 8.79 -1.08 12.95
N THR A 58 9.50 -1.87 13.75
CA THR A 58 8.98 -2.54 14.95
C THR A 58 8.19 -1.55 15.80
N PRO A 59 6.97 -1.92 16.21
CA PRO A 59 6.17 -1.08 17.07
C PRO A 59 6.86 -0.78 18.40
N ARG A 60 7.39 0.43 18.59
CA ARG A 60 7.82 0.89 19.92
C ARG A 60 6.56 1.24 20.69
N SER A 61 6.34 0.62 21.86
CA SER A 61 5.12 0.79 22.68
C SER A 61 3.81 0.41 21.98
N GLY A 62 3.84 -0.53 21.04
CA GLY A 62 2.63 -0.99 20.35
C GLY A 62 2.04 0.03 19.37
N ARG A 63 2.87 0.91 18.78
CA ARG A 63 2.48 1.82 17.69
C ARG A 63 3.40 1.63 16.50
N TYR A 64 2.86 1.56 15.29
CA TYR A 64 3.69 1.55 14.09
C TYR A 64 4.43 2.88 13.95
N SER A 65 5.69 2.79 13.49
CA SER A 65 6.47 3.98 13.16
C SER A 65 5.78 4.76 12.04
N SER A 66 5.70 6.08 12.15
CA SER A 66 5.22 6.95 11.07
C SER A 66 5.98 6.73 9.75
N LEU A 67 7.24 6.27 9.83
CA LEU A 67 8.04 5.95 8.67
C LEU A 67 7.42 4.82 7.84
N LEU A 68 6.74 3.87 8.46
CA LEU A 68 6.09 2.77 7.76
C LEU A 68 4.88 3.26 6.94
N LEU A 69 4.11 4.22 7.47
CA LEU A 69 3.05 4.89 6.71
C LEU A 69 3.64 5.68 5.54
N VAL A 70 4.68 6.47 5.79
CA VAL A 70 5.36 7.26 4.75
C VAL A 70 5.89 6.36 3.63
N GLU A 71 6.50 5.23 4.00
CA GLU A 71 7.00 4.25 3.03
C GLU A 71 5.86 3.59 2.25
N THR A 72 4.74 3.26 2.90
CA THR A 72 3.55 2.73 2.23
C THR A 72 3.04 3.73 1.18
N VAL A 73 2.93 5.02 1.54
CA VAL A 73 2.50 6.07 0.60
C VAL A 73 3.51 6.22 -0.54
N ARG A 74 4.81 6.20 -0.26
CA ARG A 74 5.86 6.31 -1.29
C ARG A 74 5.75 5.17 -2.32
N GLN A 75 5.56 3.94 -1.84
CA GLN A 75 5.40 2.76 -2.68
C GLN A 75 4.11 2.83 -3.50
N ALA A 76 2.99 3.23 -2.89
CA ALA A 76 1.72 3.42 -3.56
C ALA A 76 1.80 4.47 -4.68
N LEU A 77 2.44 5.62 -4.42
CA LEU A 77 2.64 6.66 -5.42
C LEU A 77 3.49 6.17 -6.60
N ALA A 78 4.60 5.49 -6.33
CA ALA A 78 5.45 4.95 -7.39
C ALA A 78 4.70 3.94 -8.26
N LEU A 79 3.93 3.05 -7.62
CA LEU A 79 3.10 2.06 -8.30
C LEU A 79 2.01 2.71 -9.15
N LEU A 80 1.24 3.64 -8.60
CA LEU A 80 0.15 4.29 -9.33
C LEU A 80 0.67 5.17 -10.47
N SER A 81 1.76 5.91 -10.25
CA SER A 81 2.38 6.70 -11.32
C SER A 81 2.67 5.86 -12.55
N ASN A 82 3.22 4.66 -12.38
CA ASN A 82 3.50 3.79 -13.52
C ASN A 82 2.25 3.06 -14.02
N ALA A 83 1.52 2.39 -13.13
CA ALA A 83 0.50 1.42 -13.53
C ALA A 83 -0.85 2.06 -13.89
N ALA A 84 -1.17 3.25 -13.35
CA ALA A 84 -2.44 3.96 -13.63
C ALA A 84 -2.24 5.19 -14.51
N TYR A 85 -1.06 5.83 -14.47
CA TYR A 85 -0.77 7.07 -15.19
C TYR A 85 0.35 6.93 -16.22
N GLU A 86 0.82 5.70 -16.47
CA GLU A 86 1.80 5.36 -17.52
C GLU A 86 3.12 6.15 -17.43
N VAL A 87 3.46 6.67 -16.24
CA VAL A 87 4.71 7.39 -16.01
C VAL A 87 5.87 6.39 -16.06
N PRO A 88 6.88 6.59 -16.92
CA PRO A 88 8.01 5.66 -17.04
C PRO A 88 8.79 5.50 -15.73
N LEU A 89 9.35 4.30 -15.53
CA LEU A 89 10.12 3.99 -14.32
C LEU A 89 11.44 4.76 -14.23
N GLU A 90 11.98 5.30 -15.33
CA GLU A 90 13.18 6.16 -15.28
C GLU A 90 12.97 7.48 -14.53
N TYR A 91 11.72 7.95 -14.39
CA TYR A 91 11.44 9.18 -13.66
C TYR A 91 11.53 8.98 -12.16
N ARG A 92 12.14 9.99 -11.50
CA ARG A 92 12.37 10.01 -10.08
C ARG A 92 11.17 10.65 -9.38
N LEU A 93 10.48 9.85 -8.57
CA LEU A 93 9.50 10.36 -7.62
C LEU A 93 10.24 10.98 -6.42
N GLY A 94 9.87 12.20 -6.05
CA GLY A 94 10.50 12.93 -4.95
C GLY A 94 9.52 13.80 -4.18
N TRP A 95 9.81 13.97 -2.89
CA TRP A 95 9.15 14.91 -2.00
C TRP A 95 10.17 15.49 -1.02
N THR A 96 9.86 16.63 -0.40
CA THR A 96 10.75 17.28 0.55
C THR A 96 10.29 17.11 1.99
N THR A 97 8.98 17.05 2.23
CA THR A 97 8.41 16.99 3.58
C THR A 97 7.19 16.07 3.59
N ALA A 98 7.10 15.22 4.61
CA ALA A 98 5.92 14.42 4.91
C ALA A 98 5.66 14.45 6.42
N ARG A 99 4.39 14.62 6.81
CA ARG A 99 3.97 14.54 8.22
C ARG A 99 2.95 13.41 8.35
N ALA A 100 3.25 12.47 9.23
CA ALA A 100 2.43 11.29 9.46
C ALA A 100 2.25 11.10 10.97
N PRO A 101 1.02 10.93 11.46
CA PRO A 101 0.79 10.62 12.87
C PRO A 101 1.34 9.24 13.21
N SER A 102 1.71 9.02 14.48
CA SER A 102 1.94 7.66 14.96
C SER A 102 0.61 6.90 14.92
N LEU A 103 0.55 5.78 14.21
CA LEU A 103 -0.67 5.00 14.11
C LEU A 103 -0.70 3.93 15.20
N ARG A 104 -1.84 3.83 15.89
CA ARG A 104 -2.15 2.65 16.69
C ARG A 104 -2.41 1.50 15.72
N PRO A 105 -1.92 0.28 15.97
CA PRO A 105 -2.37 -0.89 15.22
C PRO A 105 -3.89 -0.98 15.37
N CYS A 106 -4.62 -0.77 14.28
CA CYS A 106 -6.06 -1.00 14.22
C CYS A 106 -6.31 -2.51 14.09
N TRP A 107 -5.85 -3.28 15.06
CA TRP A 107 -6.19 -4.69 15.17
C TRP A 107 -6.92 -4.89 16.49
N THR A 108 -8.24 -4.76 16.46
CA THR A 108 -9.11 -5.45 17.41
C THR A 108 -9.36 -6.84 16.83
N PRO A 109 -8.89 -7.94 17.43
CA PRO A 109 -9.43 -9.23 17.09
C PRO A 109 -10.93 -9.16 17.35
N HIS A 110 -11.74 -9.39 16.32
CA HIS A 110 -13.10 -9.84 16.59
C HIS A 110 -12.95 -11.17 17.33
N ARG A 111 -13.07 -11.12 18.66
CA ARG A 111 -13.24 -12.32 19.47
C ARG A 111 -14.50 -12.96 18.94
N THR A 112 -14.37 -14.03 18.16
CA THR A 112 -15.50 -14.88 17.85
C THR A 112 -15.99 -15.39 19.19
N VAL A 113 -17.10 -14.83 19.68
CA VAL A 113 -17.84 -15.45 20.77
C VAL A 113 -18.41 -16.72 20.15
N THR A 114 -17.65 -17.81 20.24
CA THR A 114 -18.20 -19.15 20.08
C THR A 114 -19.17 -19.34 21.24
N GLY A 115 -20.43 -19.02 20.99
CA GLY A 115 -21.54 -19.33 21.86
C GLY A 115 -21.56 -20.83 22.09
N ARG A 116 -20.98 -21.28 23.20
CA ARG A 116 -21.25 -22.59 23.78
C ARG A 116 -22.72 -22.57 24.21
N ARG A 117 -23.61 -23.10 23.39
CA ARG A 117 -24.92 -23.56 23.88
C ARG A 117 -24.62 -24.77 24.77
N SER A 118 -24.67 -24.56 26.07
CA SER A 118 -24.81 -25.63 27.06
C SER A 118 -26.29 -25.98 27.17
N ASN A 119 -26.56 -27.25 26.91
CA ASN A 119 -27.69 -28.12 27.27
C ASN A 119 -28.94 -27.47 27.88
#